data_AF-A0A7S2BQ10-F1
#
_entry.id   AF-A0A7S2BQ10-F1
#
_cell.length_a   1.000
_cell.length_b   1.000
_cell.length_c   1.000
_cell.angle_alpha   90.00
_cell.angle_beta   90.00
_cell.angle_gamma   90.00
#
_symmetry.space_group_name_H-M   'P 1'
#
loop_
_entity.id
_entity.type
_entity.pdbx_description
1 polymer ?
#
loop_
_entity_poly.entity_id
_entity_poly.type
_entity_poly.pdbx_seq_one_letter_code
_entity_poly.pdbx_strand_id
1 'polypeptide(L)'
;MAALQNLSTEAANRAPMWSDKEGMRAVLTAAATTSDPLDSKAKLCALRTLQSLAAEAENKHSMWEDEAGIRSALIGAAKLSAPDDCKARICALGALWNLASDGANKEPMWLDEQGARACLLEAAQLTQQEGREARAYALAALWNLAVASANRGPMWEDETLTRKVLVDAALHEDPDGRTVRFHAVAALQHLADDCTNRQPMWADQTGARAAFIAAAKLTDPAERETRDHALRALWALATDAASAEPIWQDEDGAR
;
A
#
# COMPACT_ATOMS: atom_id res chain seq x y z
N MET A 1 -5.97 -2.01 -27.85
CA MET A 1 -5.96 -1.89 -26.37
C MET A 1 -7.25 -2.32 -25.68
N ALA A 2 -8.43 -1.78 -26.03
CA ALA A 2 -9.68 -2.16 -25.33
C ALA A 2 -9.99 -3.67 -25.37
N ALA A 3 -9.73 -4.34 -26.49
CA ALA A 3 -9.88 -5.80 -26.60
C ALA A 3 -8.99 -6.57 -25.60
N LEU A 4 -7.73 -6.14 -25.42
CA LEU A 4 -6.80 -6.76 -24.46
C LEU A 4 -7.27 -6.56 -23.02
N GLN A 5 -7.76 -5.36 -22.71
CA GLN A 5 -8.34 -5.07 -21.40
C GLN A 5 -9.51 -6.03 -21.10
N ASN A 6 -10.42 -6.22 -22.05
CA ASN A 6 -11.54 -7.15 -21.90
C ASN A 6 -11.07 -8.62 -21.77
N LEU A 7 -10.04 -9.03 -22.52
CA LEU A 7 -9.49 -10.39 -22.37
C LEU A 7 -8.90 -10.62 -20.98
N SER A 8 -8.28 -9.60 -20.39
CA SER A 8 -7.65 -9.71 -19.06
C SER A 8 -8.63 -9.80 -17.89
N THR A 9 -9.93 -9.54 -18.10
CA THR A 9 -10.91 -9.72 -17.02
C THR A 9 -11.09 -11.19 -16.67
N GLU A 10 -10.97 -12.07 -17.66
CA GLU A 10 -11.00 -13.52 -17.49
C GLU A 10 -9.69 -14.02 -16.87
N ALA A 11 -9.76 -14.64 -15.70
CA ALA A 11 -8.59 -15.11 -14.95
C ALA A 11 -7.71 -16.07 -15.78
N ALA A 12 -8.34 -16.98 -16.54
CA ALA A 12 -7.65 -17.96 -17.39
C ALA A 12 -6.75 -17.33 -18.48
N ASN A 13 -6.97 -16.06 -18.83
CA ASN A 13 -6.17 -15.36 -19.82
C ASN A 13 -4.95 -14.64 -19.22
N ARG A 14 -4.92 -14.38 -17.90
CA ARG A 14 -3.92 -13.49 -17.30
C ARG A 14 -2.50 -14.06 -17.35
N ALA A 15 -2.32 -15.32 -16.95
CA ALA A 15 -1.00 -15.96 -16.99
C ALA A 15 -0.49 -16.17 -18.43
N PRO A 16 -1.29 -16.64 -19.41
CA PRO A 16 -0.87 -16.71 -20.81
C PRO A 16 -0.52 -15.36 -21.43
N MET A 17 -1.34 -14.31 -21.19
CA MET A 17 -1.06 -12.96 -21.68
C MET A 17 0.26 -12.42 -21.13
N TRP A 18 0.57 -12.69 -19.86
CA TRP A 18 1.85 -12.29 -19.30
C TRP A 18 3.01 -13.09 -19.87
N SER A 19 2.84 -14.41 -20.04
CA SER A 19 3.89 -15.32 -20.52
C SER A 19 4.32 -15.06 -21.97
N ASP A 20 3.47 -14.45 -22.78
CA ASP A 20 3.76 -14.02 -24.14
C ASP A 20 4.67 -12.77 -24.16
N LYS A 21 5.98 -13.01 -23.96
CA LYS A 21 7.02 -11.98 -23.86
C LYS A 21 7.14 -11.11 -25.11
N GLU A 22 7.07 -11.72 -26.30
CA GLU A 22 7.28 -11.04 -27.58
C GLU A 22 5.98 -10.42 -28.14
N GLY A 23 4.82 -10.94 -27.74
CA GLY A 23 3.53 -10.39 -28.13
C GLY A 23 2.93 -9.49 -27.06
N MET A 24 1.98 -10.02 -26.29
CA MET A 24 1.13 -9.24 -25.39
C MET A 24 1.92 -8.42 -24.37
N ARG A 25 2.97 -8.99 -23.77
CA ARG A 25 3.80 -8.27 -22.80
C ARG A 25 4.46 -7.04 -23.43
N ALA A 26 5.14 -7.22 -24.58
CA ALA A 26 5.81 -6.12 -25.27
C ALA A 26 4.85 -4.99 -25.67
N VAL A 27 3.66 -5.34 -26.18
CA VAL A 27 2.62 -4.36 -26.55
C VAL A 27 2.12 -3.59 -25.32
N LEU A 28 1.88 -4.28 -24.20
CA LEU A 28 1.43 -3.64 -22.97
C LEU A 28 2.51 -2.72 -22.40
N THR A 29 3.78 -3.15 -22.39
CA THR A 29 4.90 -2.32 -21.94
C THR A 29 4.99 -1.04 -22.77
N ALA A 30 5.06 -1.16 -24.10
CA ALA A 30 5.18 -0.01 -24.99
C ALA A 30 4.02 0.98 -24.83
N ALA A 31 2.79 0.48 -24.71
CA ALA A 31 1.62 1.33 -24.51
C ALA A 31 1.61 1.98 -23.11
N ALA A 32 2.07 1.30 -22.06
CA ALA A 32 2.13 1.85 -20.71
C ALA A 32 3.22 2.93 -20.55
N THR A 33 4.32 2.83 -21.31
CA THR A 33 5.44 3.78 -21.28
C THR A 33 5.31 4.94 -22.27
N THR A 34 4.26 5.00 -23.08
CA THR A 34 4.10 6.10 -24.03
C THR A 34 3.99 7.45 -23.31
N SER A 35 4.64 8.46 -23.89
CA SER A 35 4.60 9.85 -23.45
C SER A 35 3.76 10.71 -24.39
N ASP A 36 3.23 10.15 -25.49
CA ASP A 36 2.38 10.90 -26.41
C ASP A 36 1.01 11.15 -25.76
N PRO A 37 0.59 12.41 -25.56
CA PRO A 37 -0.73 12.73 -25.02
C PRO A 37 -1.90 12.16 -25.85
N LEU A 38 -1.71 11.98 -27.16
CA LEU A 38 -2.70 11.37 -28.06
C LEU A 38 -2.94 9.88 -27.73
N ASP A 39 -1.95 9.23 -27.11
CA ASP A 39 -2.00 7.83 -26.68
C ASP A 39 -2.44 7.64 -25.23
N SER A 40 -2.86 8.70 -24.53
CA SER A 40 -3.33 8.64 -23.13
C SER A 40 -4.38 7.54 -22.88
N LYS A 41 -5.30 7.34 -23.83
CA LYS A 41 -6.29 6.26 -23.77
C LYS A 41 -5.66 4.86 -23.90
N ALA A 42 -4.68 4.70 -24.79
CA ALA A 42 -3.96 3.44 -24.95
C ALA A 42 -3.15 3.11 -23.69
N LYS A 43 -2.45 4.10 -23.14
CA LYS A 43 -1.74 4.03 -21.85
C LYS A 43 -2.64 3.59 -20.71
N LEU A 44 -3.79 4.24 -20.55
CA LEU A 44 -4.75 3.88 -19.51
C LEU A 44 -5.26 2.44 -19.66
N CYS A 45 -5.62 2.02 -20.88
CA CYS A 45 -6.03 0.64 -21.13
C CYS A 45 -4.89 -0.37 -20.84
N ALA A 46 -3.65 -0.02 -21.15
CA ALA A 46 -2.48 -0.86 -20.85
C ALA A 46 -2.31 -1.02 -19.33
N LEU A 47 -2.31 0.09 -18.58
CA LEU A 47 -2.18 0.07 -17.12
C LEU A 47 -3.32 -0.69 -16.43
N ARG A 48 -4.56 -0.57 -16.91
CA ARG A 48 -5.69 -1.39 -16.41
C ARG A 48 -5.50 -2.87 -16.68
N THR A 49 -4.98 -3.21 -17.86
CA THR A 49 -4.68 -4.60 -18.21
C THR A 49 -3.59 -5.13 -17.27
N LEU A 50 -2.50 -4.38 -17.09
CA LEU A 50 -1.40 -4.74 -16.18
C LEU A 50 -1.85 -4.87 -14.73
N GLN A 51 -2.74 -4.00 -14.24
CA GLN A 51 -3.35 -4.13 -12.92
C GLN A 51 -4.10 -5.46 -12.77
N SER A 52 -4.86 -5.86 -13.80
CA SER A 52 -5.55 -7.17 -13.83
C SER A 52 -4.56 -8.33 -13.88
N LEU A 53 -3.52 -8.24 -14.70
CA LEU A 53 -2.47 -9.27 -14.78
C LEU A 53 -1.73 -9.44 -13.46
N ALA A 54 -1.47 -8.35 -12.73
CA ALA A 54 -0.81 -8.37 -11.43
C ALA A 54 -1.65 -9.03 -10.32
N ALA A 55 -2.97 -9.16 -10.50
CA ALA A 55 -3.81 -9.90 -9.56
C ALA A 55 -3.57 -11.42 -9.62
N GLU A 56 -3.00 -11.93 -10.72
CA GLU A 56 -2.70 -13.34 -10.90
C GLU A 56 -1.41 -13.75 -10.16
N ALA A 57 -1.47 -14.79 -9.35
CA ALA A 57 -0.36 -15.16 -8.46
C ALA A 57 0.92 -15.52 -9.23
N GLU A 58 0.78 -16.24 -10.34
CA GLU A 58 1.88 -16.68 -11.21
C GLU A 58 2.64 -15.50 -11.86
N ASN A 59 1.97 -14.35 -12.00
CA ASN A 59 2.54 -13.19 -12.67
C ASN A 59 3.33 -12.29 -11.71
N LYS A 60 2.95 -12.21 -10.42
CA LYS A 60 3.41 -11.17 -9.49
C LYS A 60 4.93 -11.07 -9.40
N HIS A 61 5.60 -12.20 -9.16
CA HIS A 61 7.05 -12.21 -8.99
C HIS A 61 7.76 -11.78 -10.28
N SER A 62 7.44 -12.42 -11.41
CA SER A 62 8.10 -12.12 -12.68
C SER A 62 7.74 -10.75 -13.28
N MET A 63 6.55 -10.20 -12.98
CA MET A 63 6.19 -8.80 -13.28
C MET A 63 7.05 -7.82 -12.50
N TRP A 64 7.33 -8.14 -11.23
CA TRP A 64 8.23 -7.34 -10.42
C TRP A 64 9.66 -7.46 -10.95
N GLU A 65 10.17 -8.65 -11.29
CA GLU A 65 11.54 -8.83 -11.82
C GLU A 65 11.80 -8.15 -13.18
N ASP A 66 10.76 -7.76 -13.93
CA ASP A 66 10.87 -7.02 -15.19
C ASP A 66 11.21 -5.54 -14.97
N GLU A 67 12.43 -5.30 -14.46
CA GLU A 67 12.91 -3.99 -14.00
C GLU A 67 12.87 -2.91 -15.10
N ALA A 68 13.44 -3.21 -16.28
CA ALA A 68 13.48 -2.30 -17.41
C ALA A 68 12.14 -2.19 -18.16
N GLY A 69 11.21 -3.11 -17.92
CA GLY A 69 9.91 -3.18 -18.57
C GLY A 69 8.79 -2.70 -17.66
N ILE A 70 7.92 -3.63 -17.26
CA ILE A 70 6.68 -3.29 -16.54
C ILE A 70 6.91 -2.67 -15.18
N ARG A 71 7.95 -3.06 -14.42
CA ARG A 71 8.22 -2.41 -13.12
C ARG A 71 8.43 -0.91 -13.32
N SER A 72 9.35 -0.53 -14.20
CA SER A 72 9.62 0.88 -14.51
C SER A 72 8.38 1.61 -15.03
N ALA A 73 7.60 0.96 -15.91
CA ALA A 73 6.36 1.54 -16.45
C ALA A 73 5.31 1.84 -15.34
N LEU A 74 5.12 0.91 -14.40
CA LEU A 74 4.19 1.07 -13.28
C LEU A 74 4.66 2.17 -12.32
N ILE A 75 5.95 2.18 -11.95
CA ILE A 75 6.51 3.21 -11.08
C ILE A 75 6.39 4.59 -11.74
N GLY A 76 6.73 4.71 -13.03
CA GLY A 76 6.61 5.95 -13.79
C GLY A 76 5.17 6.47 -13.83
N ALA A 77 4.20 5.59 -14.07
CA ALA A 77 2.79 5.95 -14.07
C ALA A 77 2.24 6.31 -12.66
N ALA A 78 2.72 5.64 -11.61
CA ALA A 78 2.33 5.94 -10.22
C ALA A 78 2.79 7.32 -9.74
N LYS A 79 3.89 7.84 -10.31
CA LYS A 79 4.45 9.18 -10.02
C LYS A 79 3.78 10.33 -10.79
N LEU A 80 2.80 10.04 -11.66
CA LEU A 80 2.13 11.10 -12.41
C LEU A 80 1.31 12.00 -11.47
N SER A 81 1.49 13.31 -11.58
CA SER A 81 0.86 14.29 -10.70
C SER A 81 -0.17 15.19 -11.40
N ALA A 82 -0.20 15.18 -12.74
CA ALA A 82 -1.17 15.98 -13.50
C ALA A 82 -2.61 15.49 -13.24
N PRO A 83 -3.60 16.39 -13.15
CA PRO A 83 -5.00 16.01 -12.92
C PRO A 83 -5.54 15.00 -13.93
N ASP A 84 -5.18 15.15 -15.21
CA ASP A 84 -5.63 14.27 -16.31
C ASP A 84 -5.05 12.84 -16.20
N ASP A 85 -3.92 12.68 -15.49
CA ASP A 85 -3.25 11.39 -15.29
C ASP A 85 -3.79 10.61 -14.08
N CYS A 86 -4.77 11.15 -13.34
CA CYS A 86 -5.26 10.56 -12.09
C CYS A 86 -5.65 9.07 -12.25
N LYS A 87 -6.35 8.72 -13.34
CA LYS A 87 -6.75 7.33 -13.61
C LYS A 87 -5.57 6.42 -13.92
N ALA A 88 -4.56 6.92 -14.63
CA ALA A 88 -3.36 6.14 -14.94
C ALA A 88 -2.57 5.85 -13.65
N ARG A 89 -2.40 6.87 -12.80
CA ARG A 89 -1.79 6.73 -11.47
C ARG A 89 -2.53 5.70 -10.61
N ILE A 90 -3.85 5.79 -10.53
CA ILE A 90 -4.67 4.85 -9.74
C ILE A 90 -4.47 3.41 -10.21
N CYS A 91 -4.52 3.15 -11.52
CA CYS A 91 -4.31 1.80 -12.05
C CYS A 91 -2.89 1.29 -11.77
N ALA A 92 -1.88 2.15 -11.87
CA ALA A 92 -0.50 1.80 -11.56
C ALA A 92 -0.30 1.46 -10.08
N LEU A 93 -0.84 2.27 -9.17
CA LEU A 93 -0.82 2.01 -7.73
C LEU A 93 -1.59 0.73 -7.35
N GLY A 94 -2.73 0.48 -8.00
CA GLY A 94 -3.47 -0.77 -7.83
C GLY A 94 -2.69 -1.99 -8.30
N ALA A 95 -1.91 -1.87 -9.38
CA ALA A 95 -0.99 -2.92 -9.79
C ALA A 95 0.13 -3.13 -8.76
N LEU A 96 0.77 -2.07 -8.28
CA LEU A 96 1.80 -2.15 -7.23
C LEU A 96 1.27 -2.77 -5.94
N TRP A 97 0.03 -2.46 -5.54
CA TRP A 97 -0.63 -3.12 -4.40
C TRP A 97 -0.77 -4.63 -4.62
N ASN A 98 -1.22 -5.05 -5.79
CA ASN A 98 -1.31 -6.47 -6.15
C ASN A 98 0.06 -7.15 -6.13
N LEU A 99 1.11 -6.50 -6.67
CA LEU A 99 2.48 -7.03 -6.64
C LEU A 99 3.04 -7.15 -5.22
N ALA A 100 2.76 -6.17 -4.34
CA ALA A 100 3.20 -6.17 -2.94
C ALA A 100 2.61 -7.32 -2.12
N SER A 101 1.47 -7.89 -2.55
CA SER A 101 0.88 -9.05 -1.86
C SER A 101 1.73 -10.31 -1.95
N ASP A 102 2.59 -10.43 -2.97
CA ASP A 102 3.52 -11.55 -3.11
C ASP A 102 4.64 -11.52 -2.06
N GLY A 103 5.04 -12.67 -1.52
CA GLY A 103 6.08 -12.75 -0.49
C GLY A 103 7.45 -12.29 -0.97
N ALA A 104 7.83 -12.67 -2.20
CA ALA A 104 9.15 -12.40 -2.76
C ALA A 104 9.34 -10.93 -3.16
N ASN A 105 8.24 -10.19 -3.32
CA ASN A 105 8.29 -8.79 -3.73
C ASN A 105 8.38 -7.80 -2.55
N LYS A 106 7.94 -8.16 -1.34
CA LYS A 106 7.79 -7.21 -0.22
C LYS A 106 9.07 -6.48 0.17
N GLU A 107 10.14 -7.22 0.40
CA GLU A 107 11.43 -6.63 0.81
C GLU A 107 12.08 -5.85 -0.36
N PRO A 108 12.20 -6.40 -1.59
CA PRO A 108 12.73 -5.64 -2.72
C PRO A 108 11.93 -4.36 -3.06
N MET A 109 10.61 -4.38 -2.95
CA MET A 109 9.77 -3.18 -3.16
C MET A 109 10.03 -2.10 -2.12
N TRP A 110 10.30 -2.49 -0.87
CA TRP A 110 10.64 -1.55 0.19
C TRP A 110 12.06 -0.98 0.03
N LEU A 111 13.02 -1.81 -0.39
CA LEU A 111 14.40 -1.41 -0.66
C LEU A 111 14.54 -0.53 -1.92
N ASP A 112 13.55 -0.50 -2.80
CA ASP A 112 13.50 0.39 -3.97
C ASP A 112 13.14 1.83 -3.56
N GLU A 113 14.08 2.49 -2.88
CA GLU A 113 13.90 3.81 -2.25
C GLU A 113 13.45 4.89 -3.23
N GLN A 114 14.04 4.90 -4.44
CA GLN A 114 13.72 5.90 -5.46
C GLN A 114 12.56 5.49 -6.36
N GLY A 115 12.19 4.21 -6.39
CA GLY A 115 11.12 3.67 -7.24
C GLY A 115 9.83 3.47 -6.46
N ALA A 116 9.51 2.19 -6.17
CA ALA A 116 8.24 1.80 -5.57
C ALA A 116 8.01 2.45 -4.20
N ARG A 117 8.99 2.46 -3.29
CA ARG A 117 8.82 3.06 -1.96
C ARG A 117 8.47 4.54 -2.06
N ALA A 118 9.24 5.32 -2.83
CA ALA A 118 8.97 6.74 -3.01
C ALA A 118 7.56 7.02 -3.55
N CYS A 119 7.13 6.35 -4.63
CA CYS A 119 5.82 6.65 -5.21
C CYS A 119 4.65 6.22 -4.32
N LEU A 120 4.81 5.13 -3.55
CA LEU A 120 3.81 4.72 -2.56
C LEU A 120 3.69 5.75 -1.43
N LEU A 121 4.82 6.23 -0.89
CA LEU A 121 4.81 7.24 0.17
C LEU A 121 4.26 8.59 -0.30
N GLU A 122 4.56 9.00 -1.54
CA GLU A 122 4.01 10.22 -2.14
C GLU A 122 2.49 10.11 -2.33
N ALA A 123 2.01 9.00 -2.91
CA ALA A 123 0.58 8.79 -3.13
C ALA A 123 -0.22 8.65 -1.82
N ALA A 124 0.38 8.07 -0.78
CA ALA A 124 -0.24 7.92 0.53
C ALA A 124 -0.44 9.26 1.27
N GLN A 125 0.26 10.32 0.86
CA GLN A 125 0.11 11.69 1.39
C GLN A 125 -1.02 12.48 0.72
N LEU A 126 -1.67 11.96 -0.34
CA LEU A 126 -2.69 12.70 -1.07
C LEU A 126 -3.95 12.93 -0.21
N THR A 127 -4.25 14.18 0.12
CA THR A 127 -5.42 14.55 0.92
C THR A 127 -6.63 15.01 0.11
N GLN A 128 -6.42 15.37 -1.16
CA GLN A 128 -7.48 15.87 -2.04
C GLN A 128 -8.48 14.76 -2.41
N GLN A 129 -9.72 15.15 -2.71
CA GLN A 129 -10.81 14.21 -3.00
C GLN A 129 -10.49 13.31 -4.20
N GLU A 130 -9.87 13.87 -5.24
CA GLU A 130 -9.45 13.14 -6.44
C GLU A 130 -8.29 12.17 -6.17
N GLY A 131 -7.55 12.36 -5.08
CA GLY A 131 -6.42 11.54 -4.66
C GLY A 131 -6.80 10.39 -3.72
N ARG A 132 -8.05 10.31 -3.24
CA ARG A 132 -8.47 9.34 -2.22
C ARG A 132 -8.23 7.90 -2.63
N GLU A 133 -8.58 7.52 -3.85
CA GLU A 133 -8.40 6.15 -4.34
C GLU A 133 -6.92 5.80 -4.50
N ALA A 134 -6.10 6.72 -5.02
CA ALA A 134 -4.66 6.55 -5.10
C ALA A 134 -4.03 6.36 -3.71
N ARG A 135 -4.43 7.18 -2.73
CA ARG A 135 -4.00 7.06 -1.33
C ARG A 135 -4.39 5.72 -0.72
N ALA A 136 -5.61 5.24 -0.96
CA ALA A 136 -6.06 3.94 -0.48
C ALA A 136 -5.20 2.79 -1.02
N TYR A 137 -4.95 2.74 -2.34
CA TYR A 137 -4.07 1.73 -2.93
C TYR A 137 -2.64 1.81 -2.41
N ALA A 138 -2.11 3.02 -2.24
CA ALA A 138 -0.77 3.22 -1.72
C ALA A 138 -0.61 2.70 -0.28
N LEU A 139 -1.57 3.01 0.60
CA LEU A 139 -1.59 2.49 1.97
C LEU A 139 -1.83 0.99 2.03
N ALA A 140 -2.65 0.44 1.14
CA ALA A 140 -2.86 -1.01 1.04
C ALA A 140 -1.57 -1.73 0.60
N ALA A 141 -0.79 -1.13 -0.31
CA ALA A 141 0.53 -1.64 -0.67
C ALA A 141 1.50 -1.56 0.51
N LEU A 142 1.59 -0.42 1.21
CA LEU A 142 2.44 -0.25 2.40
C LEU A 142 2.09 -1.26 3.51
N TRP A 143 0.79 -1.53 3.71
CA TRP A 143 0.34 -2.60 4.60
C TRP A 143 0.90 -3.96 4.18
N ASN A 144 0.76 -4.34 2.91
CA ASN A 144 1.35 -5.58 2.39
C ASN A 144 2.87 -5.63 2.61
N LEU A 145 3.59 -4.52 2.42
CA LEU A 145 5.03 -4.46 2.65
C LEU A 145 5.40 -4.64 4.13
N ALA A 146 4.62 -4.09 5.06
CA ALA A 146 4.83 -4.20 6.51
C ALA A 146 4.70 -5.64 7.05
N VAL A 147 4.02 -6.52 6.32
CA VAL A 147 3.90 -7.95 6.68
C VAL A 147 5.29 -8.61 6.76
N ALA A 148 6.24 -8.23 5.90
CA ALA A 148 7.59 -8.78 5.91
C ALA A 148 8.38 -8.27 7.13
N SER A 149 8.92 -9.18 7.94
CA SER A 149 9.64 -8.83 9.17
C SER A 149 10.83 -7.90 8.92
N ALA A 150 11.56 -8.11 7.82
CA ALA A 150 12.71 -7.29 7.43
C ALA A 150 12.34 -5.81 7.20
N ASN A 151 11.08 -5.51 6.88
CA ASN A 151 10.63 -4.14 6.61
C ASN A 151 10.18 -3.42 7.90
N ARG A 152 9.78 -4.13 8.97
CA ARG A 152 9.06 -3.55 10.12
C ARG A 152 9.88 -2.52 10.89
N GLY A 153 11.10 -2.85 11.28
CA GLY A 153 12.03 -1.91 11.92
C GLY A 153 12.30 -0.70 11.04
N PRO A 154 12.84 -0.87 9.81
CA PRO A 154 13.14 0.24 8.91
C PRO A 154 11.94 1.14 8.57
N MET A 155 10.74 0.57 8.40
CA MET A 155 9.51 1.34 8.17
C MET A 155 9.15 2.23 9.37
N TRP A 156 9.36 1.72 10.59
CA TRP A 156 9.09 2.48 11.81
C TRP A 156 10.18 3.55 12.07
N GLU A 157 11.45 3.24 11.84
CA GLU A 157 12.59 4.14 12.00
C GLU A 157 12.53 5.37 11.09
N ASP A 158 11.89 5.26 9.93
CA ASP A 158 11.61 6.38 9.03
C ASP A 158 10.50 7.29 9.58
N GLU A 159 10.87 8.08 10.59
CA GLU A 159 9.96 8.98 11.30
C GLU A 159 9.39 10.08 10.40
N THR A 160 10.21 10.60 9.49
CA THR A 160 9.89 11.80 8.71
C THR A 160 8.85 11.56 7.63
N LEU A 161 8.86 10.37 7.03
CA LEU A 161 7.95 10.02 5.93
C LEU A 161 7.03 8.89 6.33
N THR A 162 7.56 7.68 6.45
CA THR A 162 6.73 6.47 6.57
C THR A 162 5.88 6.45 7.83
N ARG A 163 6.49 6.66 9.00
CA ARG A 163 5.76 6.71 10.28
C ARG A 163 4.68 7.77 10.24
N LYS A 164 5.04 8.99 9.83
CA LYS A 164 4.14 10.13 9.74
C LYS A 164 2.93 9.84 8.86
N VAL A 165 3.15 9.32 7.64
CA VAL A 165 2.08 8.99 6.70
C VAL A 165 1.10 7.96 7.27
N LEU A 166 1.61 6.90 7.90
CA LEU A 166 0.77 5.86 8.49
C LEU A 166 -0.02 6.39 9.69
N VAL A 167 0.62 7.16 10.57
CA VAL A 167 -0.04 7.76 11.74
C VAL A 167 -1.12 8.77 11.31
N ASP A 168 -0.79 9.69 10.40
CA ASP A 168 -1.73 10.70 9.89
C ASP A 168 -2.94 10.05 9.20
N ALA A 169 -2.73 8.93 8.50
CA ALA A 169 -3.81 8.15 7.88
C ALA A 169 -4.65 7.38 8.90
N ALA A 170 -4.04 6.81 9.94
CA ALA A 170 -4.74 6.07 11.00
C ALA A 170 -5.58 6.98 11.91
N LEU A 171 -5.14 8.23 12.12
CA LEU A 171 -5.87 9.25 12.88
C LEU A 171 -6.92 10.00 12.06
N HIS A 172 -7.08 9.69 10.77
CA HIS A 172 -8.04 10.39 9.93
C HIS A 172 -9.47 10.08 10.38
N GLU A 173 -10.30 11.09 10.68
CA GLU A 173 -11.65 10.91 11.24
C GLU A 173 -12.78 10.95 10.20
N ASP A 174 -12.49 11.35 8.95
CA ASP A 174 -13.50 11.44 7.89
C ASP A 174 -14.19 10.07 7.70
N PRO A 175 -15.54 9.99 7.71
CA PRO A 175 -16.28 8.78 7.37
C PRO A 175 -15.90 8.20 5.99
N ASP A 176 -15.54 9.03 5.02
CA ASP A 176 -15.07 8.58 3.71
C ASP A 176 -13.62 8.04 3.77
N GLY A 177 -12.92 8.29 4.86
CA GLY A 177 -11.55 7.87 5.15
C GLY A 177 -11.41 6.48 5.76
N ARG A 178 -12.50 5.71 5.93
CA ARG A 178 -12.50 4.38 6.59
C ARG A 178 -11.46 3.43 5.99
N THR A 179 -11.41 3.30 4.67
CA THR A 179 -10.47 2.38 3.98
C THR A 179 -9.02 2.78 4.20
N VAL A 180 -8.73 4.08 4.16
CA VAL A 180 -7.40 4.65 4.40
C VAL A 180 -6.96 4.37 5.84
N ARG A 181 -7.85 4.63 6.81
CA ARG A 181 -7.62 4.36 8.23
C ARG A 181 -7.40 2.87 8.48
N PHE A 182 -8.23 2.00 7.90
CA PHE A 182 -8.08 0.55 7.99
C PHE A 182 -6.69 0.08 7.56
N HIS A 183 -6.26 0.43 6.35
CA HIS A 183 -4.94 0.02 5.84
C HIS A 183 -3.78 0.58 6.68
N ALA A 184 -3.89 1.82 7.14
CA ALA A 184 -2.88 2.45 7.97
C ALA A 184 -2.76 1.76 9.35
N VAL A 185 -3.87 1.49 10.02
CA VAL A 185 -3.89 0.77 11.32
C VAL A 185 -3.37 -0.66 11.13
N ALA A 186 -3.73 -1.34 10.05
CA ALA A 186 -3.23 -2.68 9.75
C ALA A 186 -1.72 -2.70 9.50
N ALA A 187 -1.18 -1.71 8.78
CA ALA A 187 0.26 -1.54 8.61
C ALA A 187 0.95 -1.31 9.97
N LEU A 188 0.47 -0.35 10.77
CA LEU A 188 1.01 -0.05 12.11
C LEU A 188 0.96 -1.28 13.03
N GLN A 189 -0.09 -2.10 12.98
CA GLN A 189 -0.16 -3.33 13.75
C GLN A 189 0.98 -4.30 13.39
N HIS A 190 1.31 -4.47 12.10
CA HIS A 190 2.46 -5.28 11.72
C HIS A 190 3.80 -4.67 12.16
N LEU A 191 3.92 -3.34 12.18
CA LEU A 191 5.11 -2.70 12.74
C LEU A 191 5.26 -2.99 14.23
N ALA A 192 4.16 -3.02 14.98
CA ALA A 192 4.14 -3.35 16.41
C ALA A 192 4.46 -4.83 16.73
N ASP A 193 4.33 -5.73 15.74
CA ASP A 193 4.71 -7.14 15.92
C ASP A 193 6.23 -7.28 16.18
N ASP A 194 7.05 -6.35 15.65
CA ASP A 194 8.48 -6.27 15.93
C ASP A 194 8.72 -5.72 17.34
N CYS A 195 9.42 -6.49 18.19
CA CYS A 195 9.67 -6.11 19.58
C CYS A 195 10.48 -4.80 19.71
N THR A 196 11.32 -4.48 18.73
CA THR A 196 12.14 -3.26 18.77
C THR A 196 11.30 -1.99 18.60
N ASN A 197 10.13 -2.09 17.96
CA ASN A 197 9.22 -0.98 17.72
C ASN A 197 8.25 -0.72 18.89
N ARG A 198 7.99 -1.72 19.75
CA ARG A 198 6.90 -1.65 20.74
C ARG A 198 7.03 -0.50 21.72
N GLN A 199 8.19 -0.40 22.39
CA GLN A 199 8.41 0.66 23.38
C GLN A 199 8.36 2.06 22.73
N PRO A 200 9.03 2.31 21.58
CA PRO A 200 8.88 3.59 20.88
C PRO A 200 7.44 3.91 20.44
N MET A 201 6.70 2.91 19.92
CA MET A 201 5.30 3.09 19.50
C MET A 201 4.39 3.44 20.66
N TRP A 202 4.60 2.83 21.84
CA TRP A 202 3.86 3.18 23.05
C TRP A 202 4.24 4.55 23.61
N ALA A 203 5.53 4.92 23.52
CA ALA A 203 6.02 6.22 23.94
C ALA A 203 5.53 7.37 23.04
N ASP A 204 5.16 7.09 21.79
CA ASP A 204 4.58 8.04 20.84
C ASP A 204 3.11 8.36 21.18
N GLN A 205 2.92 9.16 22.24
CA GLN A 205 1.62 9.50 22.81
C GLN A 205 0.65 10.13 21.80
N THR A 206 1.15 11.02 20.93
CA THR A 206 0.33 11.76 19.96
C THR A 206 0.22 11.06 18.61
N GLY A 207 1.08 10.08 18.33
CA GLY A 207 1.09 9.37 17.07
C GLY A 207 0.52 7.96 17.17
N ALA A 208 1.38 6.94 17.11
CA ALA A 208 0.94 5.54 17.00
C ALA A 208 0.04 5.09 18.16
N ARG A 209 0.35 5.48 19.41
CA ARG A 209 -0.49 5.14 20.57
C ARG A 209 -1.87 5.76 20.46
N ALA A 210 -1.96 7.07 20.16
CA ALA A 210 -3.24 7.74 19.95
C ALA A 210 -4.04 7.08 18.82
N ALA A 211 -3.39 6.73 17.72
CA ALA A 211 -4.03 6.07 16.58
C ALA A 211 -4.65 4.72 16.97
N PHE A 212 -3.94 3.89 17.72
CA PHE A 212 -4.47 2.61 18.20
C PHE A 212 -5.63 2.78 19.19
N ILE A 213 -5.52 3.70 20.15
CA ILE A 213 -6.60 3.97 21.11
C ILE A 213 -7.85 4.47 20.38
N ALA A 214 -7.70 5.42 19.45
CA ALA A 214 -8.81 5.95 18.67
C ALA A 214 -9.48 4.85 17.84
N ALA A 215 -8.69 4.03 17.13
CA ALA A 215 -9.19 2.93 16.32
C ALA A 215 -9.86 1.82 17.17
N ALA A 216 -9.34 1.54 18.37
CA ALA A 216 -9.92 0.56 19.29
C ALA A 216 -11.30 1.01 19.83
N LYS A 217 -11.53 2.32 19.94
CA LYS A 217 -12.79 2.92 20.41
C LYS A 217 -13.87 3.01 19.33
N LEU A 218 -13.59 2.65 18.08
CA LEU A 218 -14.58 2.67 16.99
C LEU A 218 -15.76 1.74 17.31
N THR A 219 -16.99 2.24 17.22
CA THR A 219 -18.22 1.48 17.52
C THR A 219 -19.01 1.06 16.28
N ASP A 220 -18.75 1.67 15.13
CA ASP A 220 -19.41 1.33 13.87
C ASP A 220 -19.09 -0.13 13.48
N PRO A 221 -20.10 -0.99 13.23
CA PRO A 221 -19.89 -2.36 12.76
C PRO A 221 -19.05 -2.48 11.48
N ALA A 222 -19.12 -1.49 10.59
CA ALA A 222 -18.33 -1.46 9.36
C ALA A 222 -16.83 -1.27 9.62
N GLU A 223 -16.44 -0.84 10.83
CA GLU A 223 -15.05 -0.63 11.22
C GLU A 223 -14.53 -1.70 12.20
N ARG A 224 -15.24 -2.82 12.29
CA ARG A 224 -14.86 -3.94 13.15
C ARG A 224 -13.42 -4.41 12.87
N GLU A 225 -13.03 -4.54 11.61
CA GLU A 225 -11.69 -5.03 11.28
C GLU A 225 -10.60 -4.04 11.70
N THR A 226 -10.82 -2.74 11.49
CA THR A 226 -9.92 -1.67 11.96
C THR A 226 -9.73 -1.76 13.47
N ARG A 227 -10.83 -1.91 14.22
CA ARG A 227 -10.79 -2.09 15.68
C ARG A 227 -10.02 -3.36 16.07
N ASP A 228 -10.25 -4.47 15.39
CA ASP A 228 -9.55 -5.73 15.67
C ASP A 228 -8.03 -5.62 15.45
N HIS A 229 -7.58 -4.91 14.41
CA HIS A 229 -6.15 -4.62 14.22
C HIS A 229 -5.58 -3.74 15.33
N ALA A 230 -6.30 -2.68 15.73
CA ALA A 230 -5.88 -1.81 16.81
C ALA A 230 -5.75 -2.55 18.14
N LEU A 231 -6.72 -3.41 18.49
CA LEU A 231 -6.68 -4.22 19.70
C LEU A 231 -5.52 -5.23 19.68
N ARG A 232 -5.23 -5.85 18.53
CA ARG A 232 -4.04 -6.73 18.38
C ARG A 232 -2.74 -5.97 18.58
N ALA A 233 -2.64 -4.75 18.04
CA ALA A 233 -1.48 -3.90 18.23
C ALA A 233 -1.31 -3.54 19.71
N LEU A 234 -2.35 -3.05 20.38
CA LEU A 234 -2.33 -2.73 21.82
C LEU A 234 -1.94 -3.96 22.66
N TRP A 235 -2.44 -5.14 22.31
CA TRP A 235 -2.02 -6.38 22.96
C TRP A 235 -0.54 -6.68 22.74
N ALA A 236 -0.03 -6.55 21.51
CA ALA A 236 1.39 -6.74 21.22
C ALA A 236 2.26 -5.76 22.05
N LEU A 237 1.87 -4.49 22.13
CA LEU A 237 2.54 -3.48 22.97
C LEU A 237 2.49 -3.86 24.46
N ALA A 238 1.39 -4.42 24.96
CA ALA A 238 1.25 -4.83 26.36
C ALA A 238 2.07 -6.07 26.75
N THR A 239 2.44 -6.91 25.79
CA THR A 239 3.27 -8.11 26.06
C THR A 239 4.74 -7.81 26.28
N ASP A 240 5.22 -6.61 25.92
CA ASP A 240 6.59 -6.21 26.21
C ASP A 240 6.73 -5.70 27.65
N ALA A 241 7.73 -6.23 28.37
CA ALA A 241 7.90 -5.96 29.79
C ALA A 241 8.16 -4.47 30.09
N ALA A 242 8.74 -3.72 29.13
CA ALA A 242 9.01 -2.30 29.32
C ALA A 242 7.76 -1.42 29.14
N SER A 243 6.76 -1.88 28.38
CA SER A 243 5.49 -1.15 28.16
C SER A 243 4.31 -1.71 28.95
N ALA A 244 4.38 -2.93 29.49
CA ALA A 244 3.29 -3.54 30.25
C ALA A 244 2.81 -2.68 31.43
N GLU A 245 3.72 -2.31 32.34
CA GLU A 245 3.35 -1.52 33.54
C GLU A 245 2.79 -0.13 33.17
N PRO A 246 3.40 0.66 32.27
CA PRO A 246 2.82 1.91 31.80
C PRO A 246 1.42 1.76 31.18
N ILE A 247 1.14 0.68 30.44
CA ILE A 247 -0.17 0.44 29.82
C ILE A 247 -1.25 0.25 30.89
N TRP A 248 -0.96 -0.49 31.96
CA TRP A 248 -1.95 -0.75 33.02
C TRP A 248 -2.20 0.44 33.96
N GLN A 249 -1.24 1.37 34.02
CA GLN A 249 -1.34 2.62 34.77
C GLN A 249 -1.97 3.77 33.96
N ASP A 250 -2.19 3.58 32.67
CA ASP A 250 -2.76 4.60 31.79
C ASP A 250 -4.27 4.77 32.02
N GLU A 251 -4.64 5.79 32.80
CA GLU A 251 -6.03 6.12 33.11
C GLU A 251 -6.82 6.63 31.88
N ASP A 252 -6.14 7.12 30.85
CA ASP A 252 -6.76 7.78 29.69
C ASP A 252 -7.01 6.84 28.48
N GLY A 253 -6.40 5.65 28.48
CA GLY A 253 -6.21 4.90 27.22
C GLY A 253 -6.58 3.42 27.18
N ALA A 254 -6.24 2.63 28.21
CA ALA A 254 -6.29 1.17 28.12
C ALA A 254 -7.37 0.48 28.98
N ARG A 255 -7.98 1.19 29.94
CA ARG A 255 -9.06 0.68 30.81
C ARG A 255 -10.46 0.99 30.29
#